data_AF-A0A941YFY3-F1
#
_entry.id   AF-A0A941YFY3-F1
#
_cell.length_a   1.000
_cell.length_b   1.000
_cell.length_c   1.000
_cell.angle_alpha   90.00
_cell.angle_beta   90.00
_cell.angle_gamma   90.00
#
_symmetry.space_group_name_H-M   'P 1'
#
loop_
_entity.id
_entity.type
_entity.pdbx_description
1 polymer ?
#
loop_
_entity_poly.entity_id
_entity_poly.type
_entity_poly.pdbx_seq_one_letter_code
_entity_poly.pdbx_strand_id
1 'polypeptide(L)'
;MFFAASAWSSACLWDYDTLSNEARGLPDVLDAIVGRVPVYPKEYYEFRVRRSSAIVAKDPDNLDELDNLIVAYDKLGDDASAFHYAAMKAKALALQPNADHEYRYYANLGTIEAHSWVRGKDHKDRSLLDKSIAHLKKCLELNPNAHFGREIVQLKLIEMVRASKGPYDDTEKRGPYGDIYVVSRDVSEAAYSEWQKFIEKNGIDKTQKGIIGMMMMGGGPDSPDLLFALYGTFDLKSGYLLDFAGRRAEETWKTHPNFVGFNKVDFAYIPFDVKVADRQYAALVENAKQYRGAMAEYIRNKVAQGKHPDVDPHFWDDWREPPHVDLRAFEPLLSQRQVMNLQIFGLGFTCCGLPTLGFATILWVIVRRRRLRSHPTDTK
;
A
#
# COMPACT_ATOMS: atom_id res chain seq x y z
N MET A 1 -11.86 -5.30 -26.09
CA MET A 1 -12.46 -5.35 -24.74
C MET A 1 -11.35 -5.78 -23.79
N PHE A 2 -10.61 -4.82 -23.21
CA PHE A 2 -9.54 -5.11 -22.26
C PHE A 2 -10.18 -5.33 -20.89
N PHE A 3 -10.21 -6.58 -20.40
CA PHE A 3 -10.49 -6.81 -18.98
C PHE A 3 -9.28 -6.27 -18.21
N ALA A 4 -9.46 -5.14 -17.52
CA ALA A 4 -8.57 -4.77 -16.43
C ALA A 4 -8.74 -5.86 -15.36
N ALA A 5 -7.86 -6.85 -15.35
CA ALA A 5 -7.75 -7.77 -14.24
C ALA A 5 -7.45 -6.90 -13.01
N SER A 6 -8.40 -6.82 -12.07
CA SER A 6 -8.21 -6.08 -10.83
C SER A 6 -6.96 -6.61 -10.14
N ALA A 7 -5.92 -5.77 -10.06
CA ALA A 7 -4.66 -6.08 -9.41
C ALA A 7 -4.89 -6.08 -7.89
N TRP A 8 -5.44 -7.18 -7.41
CA TRP A 8 -5.41 -7.48 -6.00
C TRP A 8 -4.02 -7.95 -5.62
N SER A 9 -3.59 -7.56 -4.42
CA SER A 9 -2.43 -8.15 -3.77
C SER A 9 -2.52 -9.64 -3.84
N SER A 10 -1.77 -10.25 -4.75
CA SER A 10 -1.50 -11.67 -4.70
C SER A 10 -0.54 -11.91 -3.54
N ALA A 11 -1.02 -11.79 -2.32
CA ALA A 11 -0.27 -12.01 -1.08
C ALA A 11 0.56 -13.31 -1.16
N CYS A 12 1.73 -13.29 -0.52
CA CYS A 12 2.35 -14.39 0.25
C CYS A 12 2.32 -15.82 -0.30
N LEU A 13 2.75 -16.05 -1.53
CA LEU A 13 2.93 -17.41 -2.02
C LEU A 13 4.41 -17.81 -1.99
N TRP A 14 4.68 -18.95 -1.37
CA TRP A 14 5.98 -19.61 -1.29
C TRP A 14 6.38 -20.20 -2.64
N ASP A 15 7.42 -19.63 -3.21
CA ASP A 15 8.15 -20.08 -4.39
C ASP A 15 9.61 -19.59 -4.30
N TYR A 16 10.36 -19.78 -5.39
CA TYR A 16 11.73 -19.27 -5.49
C TYR A 16 11.84 -17.74 -5.42
N ASP A 17 10.81 -16.98 -5.81
CA ASP A 17 10.84 -15.52 -5.74
C ASP A 17 10.79 -15.04 -4.30
N THR A 18 9.97 -15.70 -3.47
CA THR A 18 9.89 -15.40 -2.05
C THR A 18 11.26 -15.55 -1.39
N LEU A 19 11.94 -16.69 -1.57
CA LEU A 19 13.29 -16.91 -1.02
C LEU A 19 14.31 -15.87 -1.54
N SER A 20 14.23 -15.56 -2.83
CA SER A 20 15.11 -14.56 -3.45
C SER A 20 14.87 -13.16 -2.88
N ASN A 21 13.62 -12.78 -2.66
CA ASN A 21 13.24 -11.48 -2.09
C ASN A 21 13.63 -11.39 -0.61
N GLU A 22 13.41 -12.44 0.19
CA GLU A 22 13.86 -12.48 1.59
C GLU A 22 15.38 -12.32 1.71
N ALA A 23 16.15 -12.95 0.82
CA ALA A 23 17.61 -12.81 0.78
C ALA A 23 18.07 -11.39 0.43
N ARG A 24 17.29 -10.64 -0.37
CA ARG A 24 17.57 -9.23 -0.71
C ARG A 24 17.11 -8.25 0.38
N GLY A 25 16.20 -8.67 1.25
CA GLY A 25 15.56 -7.82 2.25
C GLY A 25 14.32 -7.10 1.71
N LEU A 26 13.58 -6.45 2.62
CA LEU A 26 12.36 -5.70 2.29
C LEU A 26 12.73 -4.32 1.70
N PRO A 27 11.91 -3.79 0.77
CA PRO A 27 12.07 -2.43 0.27
C PRO A 27 11.85 -1.42 1.39
N ASP A 28 12.35 -0.20 1.17
CA ASP A 28 12.03 0.93 2.04
C ASP A 28 10.52 1.18 2.08
N VAL A 29 10.02 1.67 3.21
CA VAL A 29 8.60 2.00 3.41
C VAL A 29 8.11 2.96 2.33
N LEU A 30 8.93 3.94 1.94
CA LEU A 30 8.58 4.89 0.89
C LEU A 30 8.44 4.19 -0.47
N ASP A 31 9.38 3.32 -0.82
CA ASP A 31 9.34 2.55 -2.08
C ASP A 31 8.10 1.68 -2.15
N ALA A 32 7.71 1.03 -1.04
CA ALA A 32 6.45 0.30 -0.97
C ALA A 32 5.23 1.21 -1.19
N ILE A 33 5.16 2.35 -0.50
CA ILE A 33 4.07 3.34 -0.63
C ILE A 33 3.91 3.80 -2.07
N VAL A 34 4.98 4.22 -2.74
CA VAL A 34 4.88 4.76 -4.11
C VAL A 34 4.84 3.65 -5.15
N GLY A 35 4.93 2.40 -4.71
CA GLY A 35 4.84 1.22 -5.54
C GLY A 35 6.13 0.93 -6.31
N ARG A 36 7.28 1.45 -5.91
CA ARG A 36 8.59 1.12 -6.46
C ARG A 36 9.07 -0.23 -5.93
N VAL A 37 8.38 -1.31 -6.30
CA VAL A 37 8.77 -2.67 -5.95
C VAL A 37 8.70 -3.58 -7.18
N PRO A 38 9.43 -4.71 -7.21
CA PRO A 38 9.43 -5.62 -8.34
C PRO A 38 8.00 -6.12 -8.66
N VAL A 39 7.59 -6.01 -9.92
CA VAL A 39 6.38 -6.65 -10.43
C VAL A 39 6.76 -7.40 -11.68
N TYR A 40 6.62 -8.72 -11.65
CA TYR A 40 7.02 -9.57 -12.76
C TYR A 40 5.90 -9.70 -13.81
N PRO A 41 6.24 -9.64 -15.11
CA PRO A 41 5.27 -9.72 -16.19
C PRO A 41 4.71 -11.14 -16.34
N LYS A 42 3.58 -11.30 -17.04
CA LYS A 42 2.89 -12.59 -17.19
C LYS A 42 3.80 -13.70 -17.76
N GLU A 43 4.64 -13.34 -18.73
CA GLU A 43 5.56 -14.24 -19.42
C GLU A 43 6.55 -14.92 -18.46
N TYR A 44 6.88 -14.26 -17.35
CA TYR A 44 7.67 -14.81 -16.26
C TYR A 44 6.99 -16.05 -15.67
N TYR A 45 5.74 -15.90 -15.22
CA TYR A 45 4.98 -16.98 -14.61
C TYR A 45 4.61 -18.06 -15.62
N GLU A 46 4.34 -17.70 -16.88
CA GLU A 46 4.12 -18.69 -17.95
C GLU A 46 5.37 -19.55 -18.21
N PHE A 47 6.57 -18.97 -18.14
CA PHE A 47 7.81 -19.75 -18.20
C PHE A 47 7.90 -20.73 -17.03
N ARG A 48 7.65 -20.24 -15.80
CA ARG A 48 7.64 -21.09 -14.59
C ARG A 48 6.65 -22.24 -14.73
N VAL A 49 5.41 -21.98 -15.16
CA VAL A 49 4.41 -23.04 -15.44
C VAL A 49 4.97 -24.09 -16.40
N ARG A 50 5.49 -23.68 -17.57
CA ARG A 50 6.02 -24.65 -18.54
C ARG A 50 7.14 -25.51 -17.97
N ARG A 51 8.09 -24.90 -17.25
CA ARG A 51 9.22 -25.63 -16.64
C ARG A 51 8.72 -26.57 -15.55
N SER A 52 8.02 -26.04 -14.56
CA SER A 52 7.60 -26.77 -13.37
C SER A 52 6.62 -27.89 -13.72
N SER A 53 5.69 -27.67 -14.65
CA SER A 53 4.80 -28.74 -15.13
C SER A 53 5.57 -29.89 -15.81
N ALA A 54 6.64 -29.59 -16.55
CA ALA A 54 7.46 -30.63 -17.19
C ALA A 54 8.27 -31.45 -16.18
N ILE A 55 8.64 -30.86 -15.04
CA ILE A 55 9.30 -31.55 -13.93
C ILE A 55 8.26 -32.40 -13.18
N VAL A 56 7.13 -31.81 -12.77
CA VAL A 56 6.05 -32.51 -12.04
C VAL A 56 5.45 -33.66 -12.86
N ALA A 57 5.42 -33.57 -14.19
CA ALA A 57 5.00 -34.68 -15.04
C ALA A 57 5.91 -35.91 -14.94
N LYS A 58 7.19 -35.73 -14.60
CA LYS A 58 8.18 -36.80 -14.42
C LYS A 58 8.33 -37.22 -12.96
N ASP A 59 8.16 -36.25 -12.06
CA ASP A 59 8.29 -36.39 -10.61
C ASP A 59 7.11 -35.70 -9.91
N PRO A 60 5.94 -36.37 -9.82
CA PRO A 60 4.72 -35.77 -9.27
C PRO A 60 4.80 -35.40 -7.79
N ASP A 61 5.80 -35.91 -7.08
CA ASP A 61 6.01 -35.66 -5.65
C ASP A 61 7.01 -34.53 -5.40
N ASN A 62 7.48 -33.84 -6.44
CA ASN A 62 8.41 -32.73 -6.31
C ASN A 62 7.77 -31.52 -5.61
N LEU A 63 7.95 -31.42 -4.30
CA LEU A 63 7.24 -30.46 -3.46
C LEU A 63 7.54 -28.98 -3.78
N ASP A 64 8.78 -28.65 -4.17
CA ASP A 64 9.17 -27.29 -4.57
C ASP A 64 8.54 -26.89 -5.91
N GLU A 65 8.51 -27.81 -6.88
CA GLU A 65 7.89 -27.51 -8.18
C GLU A 65 6.36 -27.45 -8.11
N LEU A 66 5.74 -28.17 -7.19
CA LEU A 66 4.32 -28.00 -6.88
C LEU A 66 4.04 -26.64 -6.26
N ASP A 67 4.89 -26.15 -5.35
CA ASP A 67 4.81 -24.79 -4.83
C ASP A 67 4.90 -23.75 -5.97
N ASN A 68 5.92 -23.85 -6.81
CA ASN A 68 6.10 -22.97 -7.97
C ASN A 68 4.87 -22.94 -8.88
N LEU A 69 4.21 -24.07 -9.11
CA LEU A 69 2.99 -24.15 -9.93
C LEU A 69 1.79 -23.49 -9.24
N ILE A 70 1.58 -23.75 -7.94
CA ILE A 70 0.51 -23.11 -7.18
C ILE A 70 0.64 -21.58 -7.27
N VAL A 71 1.87 -21.07 -7.07
CA VAL A 71 2.15 -19.63 -7.14
C VAL A 71 1.94 -19.08 -8.53
N ALA A 72 2.55 -19.70 -9.54
CA ALA A 72 2.48 -19.19 -10.90
C ALA A 72 1.03 -19.17 -11.42
N TYR A 73 0.23 -20.19 -11.15
CA TYR A 73 -1.18 -20.21 -11.56
C TYR A 73 -2.03 -19.17 -10.82
N ASP A 74 -1.80 -18.95 -9.52
CA ASP A 74 -2.48 -17.86 -8.79
C ASP A 74 -2.14 -16.48 -9.39
N LYS A 75 -0.87 -16.24 -9.70
CA LYS A 75 -0.39 -14.99 -10.33
C LYS A 75 -0.97 -14.80 -11.74
N LEU A 76 -1.25 -15.90 -12.44
CA LEU A 76 -1.92 -15.90 -13.74
C LEU A 76 -3.46 -15.80 -13.64
N GLY A 77 -4.02 -15.85 -12.43
CA GLY A 77 -5.46 -15.81 -12.18
C GLY A 77 -6.20 -17.11 -12.55
N ASP A 78 -5.49 -18.24 -12.64
CA ASP A 78 -6.06 -19.56 -12.90
C ASP A 78 -6.20 -20.34 -11.58
N ASP A 79 -7.25 -19.99 -10.83
CA ASP A 79 -7.57 -20.57 -9.52
C ASP A 79 -7.72 -22.10 -9.60
N ALA A 80 -8.35 -22.59 -10.67
CA ALA A 80 -8.63 -24.02 -10.83
C ALA A 80 -7.33 -24.82 -10.91
N SER A 81 -6.36 -24.36 -11.70
CA SER A 81 -5.04 -24.97 -11.77
C SER A 81 -4.26 -24.82 -10.45
N ALA A 82 -4.33 -23.66 -9.79
CA ALA A 82 -3.68 -23.47 -8.49
C ALA A 82 -4.20 -24.47 -7.43
N PHE A 83 -5.52 -24.65 -7.33
CA PHE A 83 -6.13 -25.64 -6.44
C PHE A 83 -5.81 -27.09 -6.85
N HIS A 84 -5.73 -27.37 -8.15
CA HIS A 84 -5.32 -28.69 -8.64
C HIS A 84 -3.93 -29.08 -8.13
N TYR A 85 -2.93 -28.20 -8.29
CA TYR A 85 -1.57 -28.47 -7.84
C TYR A 85 -1.44 -28.44 -6.32
N ALA A 86 -2.24 -27.64 -5.59
CA ALA A 86 -2.33 -27.71 -4.14
C ALA A 86 -2.83 -29.09 -3.67
N ALA A 87 -3.85 -29.65 -4.33
CA ALA A 87 -4.36 -30.99 -4.03
C ALA A 87 -3.33 -32.10 -4.34
N MET A 88 -2.51 -31.93 -5.39
CA MET A 88 -1.37 -32.82 -5.66
C MET A 88 -0.33 -32.74 -4.54
N LYS A 89 0.04 -31.52 -4.11
CA LYS A 89 1.00 -31.32 -3.01
C LYS A 89 0.54 -31.93 -1.70
N ALA A 90 -0.75 -31.83 -1.38
CA ALA A 90 -1.32 -32.48 -0.20
C ALA A 90 -1.12 -34.01 -0.23
N LYS A 91 -1.29 -34.64 -1.40
CA LYS A 91 -1.05 -36.09 -1.56
C LYS A 91 0.44 -36.43 -1.42
N ALA A 92 1.32 -35.65 -2.05
CA ALA A 92 2.76 -35.84 -1.95
C ALA A 92 3.26 -35.70 -0.49
N LEU A 93 2.78 -34.69 0.25
CA LEU A 93 3.08 -34.49 1.67
C LEU A 93 2.58 -35.62 2.56
N ALA A 94 1.45 -36.25 2.23
CA ALA A 94 0.94 -37.40 2.98
C ALA A 94 1.87 -38.62 2.84
N LEU A 95 2.55 -38.75 1.70
CA LEU A 95 3.54 -39.81 1.45
C LEU A 95 4.92 -39.45 2.00
N GLN A 96 5.27 -38.17 1.93
CA GLN A 96 6.58 -37.63 2.29
C GLN A 96 6.42 -36.43 3.22
N PRO A 97 6.08 -36.65 4.51
CA PRO A 97 5.87 -35.56 5.45
C PRO A 97 7.13 -34.71 5.61
N ASN A 98 6.99 -33.41 5.43
CA ASN A 98 8.05 -32.44 5.61
C ASN A 98 7.47 -31.16 6.23
N ALA A 99 7.95 -30.80 7.42
CA ALA A 99 7.38 -29.69 8.19
C ALA A 99 7.50 -28.34 7.48
N ASP A 100 8.60 -28.10 6.76
CA ASP A 100 8.78 -26.85 6.00
C ASP A 100 7.78 -26.78 4.85
N HIS A 101 7.68 -27.84 4.03
CA HIS A 101 6.71 -27.87 2.93
C HIS A 101 5.24 -27.92 3.39
N GLU A 102 4.96 -28.50 4.55
CA GLU A 102 3.63 -28.48 5.18
C GLU A 102 3.25 -27.04 5.56
N TYR A 103 4.18 -26.32 6.18
CA TYR A 103 4.00 -24.90 6.46
C TYR A 103 3.79 -24.09 5.17
N ARG A 104 4.61 -24.28 4.13
CA ARG A 104 4.45 -23.60 2.83
C ARG A 104 3.12 -23.95 2.16
N TYR A 105 2.69 -25.21 2.28
CA TYR A 105 1.40 -25.67 1.75
C TYR A 105 0.24 -24.92 2.39
N TYR A 106 0.21 -24.79 3.72
CA TYR A 106 -0.85 -24.05 4.40
C TYR A 106 -0.79 -22.54 4.15
N ALA A 107 0.42 -21.96 4.07
CA ALA A 107 0.60 -20.57 3.66
C ALA A 107 0.03 -20.32 2.25
N ASN A 108 0.39 -21.18 1.28
CA ASN A 108 -0.05 -21.06 -0.10
C ASN A 108 -1.54 -21.28 -0.24
N LEU A 109 -2.07 -22.34 0.35
CA LEU A 109 -3.49 -22.69 0.26
C LEU A 109 -4.38 -21.63 0.89
N GLY A 110 -4.03 -21.14 2.08
CA GLY A 110 -4.79 -20.07 2.71
C GLY A 110 -4.80 -18.80 1.86
N THR A 111 -3.70 -18.54 1.17
CA THR A 111 -3.56 -17.35 0.33
C THR A 111 -4.34 -17.45 -0.98
N ILE A 112 -4.24 -18.55 -1.73
CA ILE A 112 -5.02 -18.74 -2.96
C ILE A 112 -6.53 -18.78 -2.70
N GLU A 113 -6.97 -19.26 -1.53
CA GLU A 113 -8.38 -19.21 -1.15
C GLU A 113 -8.88 -17.78 -0.95
N ALA A 114 -8.10 -16.93 -0.28
CA ALA A 114 -8.42 -15.52 -0.15
C ALA A 114 -8.44 -14.83 -1.53
N HIS A 115 -7.48 -15.12 -2.40
CA HIS A 115 -7.44 -14.52 -3.73
C HIS A 115 -8.59 -14.99 -4.62
N SER A 116 -8.93 -16.28 -4.58
CA SER A 116 -10.04 -16.83 -5.36
C SER A 116 -11.38 -16.23 -4.92
N TRP A 117 -11.56 -16.01 -3.61
CA TRP A 117 -12.71 -15.28 -3.10
C TRP A 117 -12.77 -13.84 -3.62
N VAL A 118 -11.63 -13.16 -3.63
CA VAL A 118 -11.48 -11.79 -4.13
C VAL A 118 -11.73 -11.70 -5.65
N ARG A 119 -11.30 -12.68 -6.44
CA ARG A 119 -11.54 -12.75 -7.90
C ARG A 119 -12.95 -13.24 -8.24
N GLY A 120 -13.61 -13.91 -7.30
CA GLY A 120 -14.97 -14.41 -7.43
C GLY A 120 -15.99 -13.30 -7.67
N LYS A 121 -17.15 -13.67 -8.23
CA LYS A 121 -18.25 -12.72 -8.50
C LYS A 121 -19.20 -12.57 -7.32
N ASP A 122 -19.25 -13.57 -6.43
CA ASP A 122 -20.14 -13.59 -5.29
C ASP A 122 -19.35 -13.44 -3.98
N HIS A 123 -19.17 -12.19 -3.56
CA HIS A 123 -18.54 -11.85 -2.29
C HIS A 123 -19.46 -12.10 -1.08
N LYS A 124 -20.68 -12.64 -1.26
CA LYS A 124 -21.54 -13.03 -0.13
C LYS A 124 -21.16 -14.41 0.41
N ASP A 125 -20.70 -15.31 -0.45
CA ASP A 125 -20.15 -16.59 -0.01
C ASP A 125 -18.78 -16.36 0.63
N ARG A 126 -18.71 -16.40 1.96
CA ARG A 126 -17.46 -16.19 2.71
C ARG A 126 -16.71 -17.49 3.02
N SER A 127 -17.14 -18.63 2.48
CA SER A 127 -16.57 -19.94 2.80
C SER A 127 -15.08 -20.06 2.46
N LEU A 128 -14.64 -19.45 1.35
CA LEU A 128 -13.22 -19.41 0.98
C LEU A 128 -12.38 -18.57 1.96
N LEU A 129 -12.92 -17.48 2.51
CA LEU A 129 -12.22 -16.73 3.56
C LEU A 129 -12.14 -17.53 4.87
N ASP A 130 -13.19 -18.28 5.21
CA ASP A 130 -13.16 -19.15 6.40
C ASP A 130 -12.09 -20.25 6.29
N LYS A 131 -11.97 -20.87 5.11
CA LYS A 131 -10.89 -21.83 4.84
C LYS A 131 -9.52 -21.16 4.87
N SER A 132 -9.41 -19.97 4.27
CA SER A 132 -8.18 -19.19 4.25
C SER A 132 -7.66 -18.92 5.67
N ILE A 133 -8.55 -18.45 6.55
CA ILE A 133 -8.27 -18.21 7.97
C ILE A 133 -7.80 -19.50 8.66
N ALA A 134 -8.47 -20.62 8.42
CA ALA A 134 -8.11 -21.90 9.03
C ALA A 134 -6.70 -22.35 8.60
N HIS A 135 -6.37 -22.25 7.31
CA HIS A 135 -5.04 -22.59 6.79
C HIS A 135 -3.96 -21.64 7.30
N LEU A 136 -4.21 -20.33 7.35
CA LEU A 136 -3.24 -19.37 7.89
C LEU A 136 -3.01 -19.54 9.40
N LYS A 137 -4.04 -19.94 10.16
CA LYS A 137 -3.85 -20.34 11.57
C LYS A 137 -2.95 -21.55 11.67
N LYS A 138 -3.15 -22.56 10.83
CA LYS A 138 -2.29 -23.75 10.82
C LYS A 138 -0.85 -23.42 10.42
N CYS A 139 -0.68 -22.55 9.45
CA CYS A 139 0.62 -22.00 9.05
C CYS A 139 1.36 -21.34 10.23
N LEU A 140 0.66 -20.51 11.01
CA LEU A 140 1.24 -19.86 12.20
C LEU A 140 1.52 -20.81 13.37
N GLU A 141 0.77 -21.91 13.50
CA GLU A 141 1.10 -22.98 14.47
C GLU A 141 2.45 -23.65 14.13
N LEU A 142 2.73 -23.84 12.84
CA LEU A 142 3.94 -24.50 12.36
C LEU A 142 5.16 -23.56 12.41
N ASN A 143 4.99 -22.30 12.01
CA ASN A 143 6.07 -21.31 12.04
C ASN A 143 5.54 -19.89 12.35
N PRO A 144 5.46 -19.50 13.64
CA PRO A 144 4.88 -18.21 14.06
C PRO A 144 5.77 -16.99 13.72
N ASN A 145 7.03 -17.22 13.34
CA ASN A 145 8.02 -16.17 13.09
C ASN A 145 8.48 -16.08 11.63
N ALA A 146 7.81 -16.79 10.71
CA ALA A 146 8.13 -16.74 9.29
C ALA A 146 7.96 -15.31 8.69
N HIS A 147 8.67 -15.04 7.58
CA HIS A 147 8.53 -13.85 6.72
C HIS A 147 8.38 -12.52 7.44
N PHE A 148 9.24 -12.24 8.41
CA PHE A 148 9.20 -10.96 9.13
C PHE A 148 7.84 -10.69 9.82
N GLY A 149 7.06 -11.73 10.13
CA GLY A 149 5.73 -11.61 10.73
C GLY A 149 4.60 -11.33 9.74
N ARG A 150 4.77 -11.64 8.46
CA ARG A 150 3.78 -11.40 7.40
C ARG A 150 2.49 -12.19 7.60
N GLU A 151 2.57 -13.48 7.93
CA GLU A 151 1.41 -14.37 8.00
C GLU A 151 0.40 -13.93 9.07
N ILE A 152 0.88 -13.40 10.20
CA ILE A 152 -0.01 -12.90 11.26
C ILE A 152 -0.73 -11.62 10.84
N VAL A 153 -0.08 -10.78 10.03
CA VAL A 153 -0.70 -9.58 9.46
C VAL A 153 -1.73 -9.98 8.41
N GLN A 154 -1.38 -10.90 7.51
CA GLN A 154 -2.28 -11.40 6.47
C GLN A 154 -3.53 -12.05 7.08
N LEU A 155 -3.36 -12.90 8.09
CA LEU A 155 -4.46 -13.50 8.84
C LEU A 155 -5.38 -12.41 9.40
N LYS A 156 -4.83 -11.39 10.07
CA LYS A 156 -5.62 -10.30 10.65
C LYS A 156 -6.41 -9.54 9.59
N LEU A 157 -5.79 -9.21 8.45
CA LEU A 157 -6.46 -8.51 7.37
C LEU A 157 -7.61 -9.35 6.80
N ILE A 158 -7.41 -10.65 6.61
CA ILE A 158 -8.46 -11.56 6.11
C ILE A 158 -9.59 -11.70 7.14
N GLU A 159 -9.27 -11.80 8.43
CA GLU A 159 -10.28 -11.80 9.51
C GLU A 159 -11.10 -10.50 9.50
N MET A 160 -10.47 -9.34 9.25
CA MET A 160 -11.19 -8.06 9.12
C MET A 160 -12.08 -8.04 7.88
N VAL A 161 -11.58 -8.47 6.72
CA VAL A 161 -12.37 -8.59 5.49
C VAL A 161 -13.55 -9.54 5.69
N ARG A 162 -13.35 -10.64 6.41
CA ARG A 162 -14.38 -11.63 6.72
C ARG A 162 -15.46 -11.10 7.68
N ALA A 163 -15.07 -10.24 8.62
CA ALA A 163 -15.98 -9.59 9.56
C ALA A 163 -16.73 -8.39 8.95
N SER A 164 -16.24 -7.84 7.83
CA SER A 164 -16.93 -6.77 7.09
C SER A 164 -18.29 -7.24 6.56
N LYS A 165 -19.26 -6.31 6.49
CA LYS A 165 -20.63 -6.61 6.01
C LYS A 165 -20.74 -6.80 4.49
N GLY A 166 -19.63 -6.86 3.76
CA GLY A 166 -19.59 -6.97 2.30
C GLY A 166 -19.28 -5.64 1.62
N PRO A 167 -19.11 -5.64 0.29
CA PRO A 167 -18.94 -4.40 -0.47
C PRO A 167 -20.14 -3.48 -0.21
N TYR A 168 -19.83 -2.20 0.01
CA TYR A 168 -20.78 -1.15 0.31
C TYR A 168 -21.95 -1.13 -0.70
N ASP A 169 -23.18 -1.10 -0.19
CA ASP A 169 -24.36 -0.79 -0.99
C ASP A 169 -24.36 0.73 -1.21
N ASP A 170 -23.95 1.18 -2.40
CA ASP A 170 -23.78 2.59 -2.79
C ASP A 170 -25.10 3.41 -2.77
N THR A 171 -26.18 2.83 -2.23
CA THR A 171 -27.50 3.45 -2.07
C THR A 171 -27.68 4.23 -0.76
N GLU A 172 -26.78 4.11 0.22
CA GLU A 172 -26.80 4.99 1.40
C GLU A 172 -26.28 6.39 1.06
N LYS A 173 -27.23 7.33 0.97
CA LYS A 173 -27.04 8.73 0.57
C LYS A 173 -25.91 9.41 1.35
N ARG A 174 -24.94 9.95 0.60
CA ARG A 174 -23.97 10.95 1.09
C ARG A 174 -24.72 12.09 1.78
N GLY A 175 -24.42 12.32 3.06
CA GLY A 175 -24.94 13.46 3.81
C GLY A 175 -24.50 14.80 3.18
N PRO A 176 -25.28 15.88 3.35
CA PRO A 176 -25.11 17.14 2.62
C PRO A 176 -23.99 18.06 3.14
N TYR A 177 -23.08 17.57 4.00
CA TYR A 177 -21.99 18.39 4.55
C TYR A 177 -20.64 17.75 4.25
N GLY A 178 -19.97 18.30 3.22
CA GLY A 178 -18.54 18.16 3.05
C GLY A 178 -17.86 19.25 3.87
N ASP A 179 -17.37 18.90 5.05
CA ASP A 179 -16.40 19.69 5.79
C ASP A 179 -15.62 18.79 6.77
N ILE A 180 -14.32 18.69 6.50
CA ILE A 180 -13.17 18.33 7.34
C ILE A 180 -13.52 17.86 8.76
N TYR A 181 -13.59 16.53 8.96
CA TYR A 181 -13.11 15.80 10.15
C TYR A 181 -13.02 14.29 9.81
N VAL A 182 -11.77 13.81 9.71
CA VAL A 182 -11.18 12.54 10.20
C VAL A 182 -12.06 11.27 10.34
N VAL A 183 -11.56 10.20 9.69
CA VAL A 183 -11.94 8.76 9.74
C VAL A 183 -13.24 8.42 9.01
N SER A 184 -13.11 7.67 7.91
CA SER A 184 -14.26 7.13 7.19
C SER A 184 -15.11 6.25 8.07
N ARG A 185 -16.42 6.49 7.95
CA ARG A 185 -17.44 5.93 8.80
C ARG A 185 -17.71 4.44 8.62
N ASP A 186 -17.08 3.72 7.69
CA ASP A 186 -17.51 2.35 7.39
C ASP A 186 -16.40 1.29 7.31
N VAL A 187 -15.18 1.57 7.78
CA VAL A 187 -14.54 0.51 8.57
C VAL A 187 -15.24 0.64 9.92
N SER A 188 -15.94 -0.40 10.39
CA SER A 188 -16.60 -0.26 11.70
C SER A 188 -15.56 0.25 12.71
N GLU A 189 -15.92 1.23 13.53
CA GLU A 189 -15.02 1.75 14.57
C GLU A 189 -14.39 0.59 15.37
N ALA A 190 -15.15 -0.51 15.51
CA ALA A 190 -14.68 -1.79 15.99
C ALA A 190 -13.52 -2.39 15.16
N ALA A 191 -13.63 -2.55 13.84
CA ALA A 191 -12.56 -3.09 13.00
C ALA A 191 -11.29 -2.23 13.01
N TYR A 192 -11.42 -0.90 13.01
CA TYR A 192 -10.25 -0.01 13.15
C TYR A 192 -9.64 -0.11 14.55
N SER A 193 -10.46 -0.12 15.60
CA SER A 193 -9.99 -0.33 16.98
C SER A 193 -9.28 -1.68 17.12
N GLU A 194 -9.80 -2.74 16.52
CA GLU A 194 -9.19 -4.07 16.51
C GLU A 194 -7.87 -4.11 15.72
N TRP A 195 -7.73 -3.28 14.68
CA TRP A 195 -6.47 -3.11 13.96
C TRP A 195 -5.43 -2.35 14.80
N GLN A 196 -5.83 -1.28 15.49
CA GLN A 196 -4.95 -0.53 16.40
C GLN A 196 -4.46 -1.42 17.56
N LYS A 197 -5.36 -2.16 18.21
CA LYS A 197 -4.98 -3.16 19.23
C LYS A 197 -4.01 -4.20 18.68
N PHE A 198 -4.21 -4.63 17.43
CA PHE A 198 -3.31 -5.55 16.78
C PHE A 198 -1.91 -4.95 16.58
N ILE A 199 -1.81 -3.70 16.11
CA ILE A 199 -0.54 -2.97 15.97
C ILE A 199 0.14 -2.80 17.33
N GLU A 200 -0.58 -2.36 18.35
CA GLU A 200 -0.06 -2.19 19.71
C GLU A 200 0.51 -3.50 20.26
N LYS A 201 -0.20 -4.62 20.05
CA LYS A 201 0.23 -5.95 20.49
C LYS A 201 1.45 -6.47 19.76
N ASN A 202 1.55 -6.26 18.44
CA ASN A 202 2.57 -6.88 17.60
C ASN A 202 3.76 -5.96 17.29
N GLY A 203 3.63 -4.67 17.58
CA GLY A 203 4.59 -3.64 17.21
C GLY A 203 4.35 -3.07 15.81
N ILE A 204 4.54 -1.75 15.69
CA ILE A 204 4.42 -1.01 14.44
C ILE A 204 5.39 -1.54 13.37
N ASP A 205 6.66 -1.72 13.71
CA ASP A 205 7.70 -2.17 12.77
C ASP A 205 7.39 -3.54 12.17
N LYS A 206 6.94 -4.49 13.01
CA LYS A 206 6.57 -5.84 12.56
C LYS A 206 5.35 -5.78 11.65
N THR A 207 4.36 -4.96 12.00
CA THR A 207 3.14 -4.80 11.20
C THR A 207 3.46 -4.17 9.84
N GLN A 208 4.25 -3.08 9.82
CA GLN A 208 4.69 -2.44 8.58
C GLN A 208 5.49 -3.39 7.70
N LYS A 209 6.46 -4.12 8.25
CA LYS A 209 7.23 -5.13 7.51
C LYS A 209 6.34 -6.22 6.93
N GLY A 210 5.34 -6.69 7.68
CA GLY A 210 4.36 -7.66 7.17
C GLY A 210 3.55 -7.11 5.98
N ILE A 211 3.09 -5.85 6.06
CA ILE A 211 2.34 -5.20 4.97
C ILE A 211 3.23 -4.98 3.74
N ILE A 212 4.44 -4.46 3.94
CA ILE A 212 5.41 -4.24 2.87
C ILE A 212 5.80 -5.56 2.21
N GLY A 213 5.98 -6.63 2.99
CA GLY A 213 6.18 -7.97 2.47
C GLY A 213 5.03 -8.44 1.58
N MET A 214 3.77 -8.21 1.99
CA MET A 214 2.59 -8.49 1.15
C MET A 214 2.56 -7.65 -0.13
N MET A 215 3.00 -6.39 -0.08
CA MET A 215 3.09 -5.52 -1.24
C MET A 215 4.20 -5.97 -2.20
N MET A 216 5.37 -6.36 -1.70
CA MET A 216 6.54 -6.74 -2.52
C MET A 216 6.37 -8.12 -3.17
N MET A 217 5.97 -9.13 -2.39
CA MET A 217 5.86 -10.52 -2.86
C MET A 217 4.50 -10.78 -3.53
N GLY A 218 3.62 -9.79 -3.49
CA GLY A 218 2.32 -9.82 -4.11
C GLY A 218 2.10 -8.87 -5.26
N GLY A 219 0.96 -9.00 -5.92
CA GLY A 219 0.38 -7.93 -6.76
C GLY A 219 -0.09 -6.72 -5.93
N GLY A 220 0.44 -6.55 -4.72
CA GLY A 220 -0.06 -5.61 -3.72
C GLY A 220 0.42 -4.17 -3.75
N PRO A 221 1.38 -3.75 -4.60
CA PRO A 221 1.73 -2.33 -4.70
C PRO A 221 0.59 -1.45 -5.21
N ASP A 222 -0.41 -2.08 -5.83
CA ASP A 222 -1.59 -1.43 -6.40
C ASP A 222 -2.86 -1.75 -5.62
N SER A 223 -2.72 -2.36 -4.44
CA SER A 223 -3.83 -2.67 -3.54
C SER A 223 -4.14 -1.53 -2.60
N PRO A 224 -5.30 -0.86 -2.74
CA PRO A 224 -5.72 0.15 -1.79
C PRO A 224 -5.89 -0.44 -0.38
N ASP A 225 -6.38 -1.68 -0.21
CA ASP A 225 -6.52 -2.29 1.14
C ASP A 225 -5.17 -2.39 1.88
N LEU A 226 -4.09 -2.81 1.21
CA LEU A 226 -2.77 -2.85 1.85
C LEU A 226 -2.23 -1.46 2.13
N LEU A 227 -2.47 -0.50 1.23
CA LEU A 227 -2.08 0.89 1.44
C LEU A 227 -2.86 1.55 2.59
N PHE A 228 -4.15 1.23 2.74
CA PHE A 228 -4.97 1.65 3.88
C PHE A 228 -4.50 1.01 5.18
N ALA A 229 -4.20 -0.29 5.17
CA ALA A 229 -3.62 -0.97 6.32
C ALA A 229 -2.29 -0.33 6.72
N LEU A 230 -1.42 -0.02 5.74
CA LEU A 230 -0.13 0.63 5.95
C LEU A 230 -0.32 2.06 6.47
N TYR A 231 -1.22 2.83 5.87
CA TYR A 231 -1.62 4.16 6.31
C TYR A 231 -2.02 4.14 7.80
N GLY A 232 -2.84 3.16 8.21
CA GLY A 232 -3.28 2.99 9.59
C GLY A 232 -2.17 2.64 10.58
N THR A 233 -0.95 2.34 10.12
CA THR A 233 0.23 2.17 10.98
C THR A 233 0.93 3.48 11.31
N PHE A 234 0.73 4.54 10.53
CA PHE A 234 1.44 5.81 10.71
C PHE A 234 0.74 6.74 11.71
N ASP A 235 1.55 7.52 12.43
CA ASP A 235 1.08 8.63 13.27
C ASP A 235 1.32 9.98 12.58
N LEU A 236 0.86 11.08 13.21
CA LEU A 236 1.08 12.43 12.68
C LEU A 236 2.57 12.81 12.57
N LYS A 237 3.46 12.15 13.33
CA LYS A 237 4.91 12.40 13.28
C LYS A 237 5.57 11.77 12.06
N SER A 238 4.89 10.83 11.41
CA SER A 238 5.34 10.16 10.18
C SER A 238 5.32 11.10 8.96
N GLY A 239 4.66 12.27 9.06
CA GLY A 239 4.76 13.37 8.09
C GLY A 239 4.42 12.94 6.65
N TYR A 240 5.41 13.03 5.75
CA TYR A 240 5.24 12.70 4.33
C TYR A 240 4.86 11.24 4.06
N LEU A 241 5.27 10.28 4.89
CA LEU A 241 4.90 8.88 4.69
C LEU A 241 3.39 8.67 4.86
N LEU A 242 2.81 9.30 5.87
CA LEU A 242 1.36 9.28 6.12
C LEU A 242 0.59 9.92 4.94
N ASP A 243 1.05 11.09 4.47
CA ASP A 243 0.44 11.80 3.32
C ASP A 243 0.54 10.97 2.03
N PHE A 244 1.73 10.44 1.70
CA PHE A 244 1.95 9.67 0.48
C PHE A 244 1.22 8.34 0.48
N ALA A 245 1.14 7.65 1.64
CA ALA A 245 0.35 6.42 1.77
C ALA A 245 -1.14 6.69 1.50
N GLY A 246 -1.68 7.80 2.04
CA GLY A 246 -3.06 8.18 1.81
C GLY A 246 -3.34 8.53 0.34
N ARG A 247 -2.47 9.32 -0.28
CA ARG A 247 -2.56 9.66 -1.72
C ARG A 247 -2.51 8.43 -2.60
N ARG A 248 -1.60 7.49 -2.32
CA ARG A 248 -1.50 6.24 -3.07
C ARG A 248 -2.74 5.37 -2.89
N ALA A 249 -3.24 5.23 -1.67
CA ALA A 249 -4.47 4.50 -1.41
C ALA A 249 -5.65 5.11 -2.21
N GLU A 250 -5.76 6.44 -2.28
CA GLU A 250 -6.79 7.11 -3.08
C GLU A 250 -6.62 6.89 -4.59
N GLU A 251 -5.39 7.00 -5.10
CA GLU A 251 -5.06 6.77 -6.51
C GLU A 251 -5.42 5.35 -6.95
N THR A 252 -4.99 4.36 -6.17
CA THR A 252 -5.22 2.93 -6.44
C THR A 252 -6.70 2.55 -6.29
N TRP A 253 -7.41 3.15 -5.34
CA TRP A 253 -8.86 2.97 -5.21
C TRP A 253 -9.62 3.46 -6.45
N LYS A 254 -9.23 4.60 -7.03
CA LYS A 254 -9.86 5.14 -8.25
C LYS A 254 -9.70 4.22 -9.46
N THR A 255 -8.59 3.48 -9.55
CA THR A 255 -8.33 2.55 -10.65
C THR A 255 -8.83 1.13 -10.36
N HIS A 256 -9.03 0.78 -9.08
CA HIS A 256 -9.47 -0.53 -8.63
C HIS A 256 -10.58 -0.42 -7.57
N PRO A 257 -11.80 0.03 -7.93
CA PRO A 257 -12.85 0.37 -6.97
C PRO A 257 -13.53 -0.84 -6.30
N ASN A 258 -13.31 -2.06 -6.80
CA ASN A 258 -13.98 -3.26 -6.30
C ASN A 258 -13.37 -3.80 -5.00
N PHE A 259 -12.61 -2.98 -4.27
CA PHE A 259 -11.89 -3.38 -3.07
C PHE A 259 -12.81 -3.48 -1.84
N VAL A 260 -12.53 -4.45 -0.95
CA VAL A 260 -13.53 -5.07 -0.06
C VAL A 260 -13.30 -4.73 1.41
N GLY A 261 -12.05 -4.47 1.82
CA GLY A 261 -11.70 -4.40 3.25
C GLY A 261 -11.89 -3.02 3.88
N PHE A 262 -11.50 -1.97 3.17
CA PHE A 262 -11.47 -0.61 3.71
C PHE A 262 -12.34 0.32 2.88
N ASN A 263 -13.37 0.91 3.53
CA ASN A 263 -14.15 1.96 2.90
C ASN A 263 -13.31 3.23 2.74
N LYS A 264 -13.55 3.95 1.63
CA LYS A 264 -12.83 5.18 1.27
C LYS A 264 -12.61 6.06 2.50
N VAL A 265 -11.37 6.15 2.97
CA VAL A 265 -10.97 7.03 4.06
C VAL A 265 -10.84 8.44 3.51
N ASP A 266 -11.60 9.39 4.05
CA ASP A 266 -11.28 10.80 3.85
C ASP A 266 -10.03 11.10 4.67
N PHE A 267 -8.90 11.24 3.97
CA PHE A 267 -7.59 11.38 4.58
C PHE A 267 -7.49 12.70 5.35
N ALA A 268 -6.91 12.63 6.55
CA ALA A 268 -6.60 13.81 7.33
C ALA A 268 -5.51 14.58 6.61
N TYR A 269 -5.90 15.68 5.95
CA TYR A 269 -4.98 16.53 5.24
C TYR A 269 -4.03 17.21 6.23
N ILE A 270 -2.73 16.90 6.12
CA ILE A 270 -1.70 17.55 6.95
C ILE A 270 -1.26 18.83 6.21
N PRO A 271 -1.25 20.00 6.87
CA PRO A 271 -0.94 21.28 6.24
C PRO A 271 0.57 21.44 5.98
N PHE A 272 1.14 20.60 5.11
CA PHE A 272 2.46 20.83 4.51
C PHE A 272 2.36 21.80 3.33
N ASP A 273 3.49 22.28 2.80
CA ASP A 273 3.51 22.96 1.49
C ASP A 273 3.05 21.97 0.42
N VAL A 274 1.75 21.98 0.20
CA VAL A 274 0.97 21.12 -0.68
C VAL A 274 1.64 20.97 -2.02
N LYS A 275 2.15 22.08 -2.57
CA LYS A 275 2.72 22.09 -3.92
C LYS A 275 4.06 21.37 -3.99
N VAL A 276 4.84 21.40 -2.91
CA VAL A 276 6.11 20.65 -2.84
C VAL A 276 5.81 19.17 -2.64
N ALA A 277 4.92 18.83 -1.70
CA ALA A 277 4.49 17.46 -1.46
C ALA A 277 3.89 16.81 -2.72
N ASP A 278 3.04 17.53 -3.44
CA ASP A 278 2.42 17.08 -4.70
C ASP A 278 3.48 16.77 -5.76
N ARG A 279 4.47 17.67 -5.95
CA ARG A 279 5.55 17.47 -6.92
C ARG A 279 6.46 16.30 -6.54
N GLN A 280 6.80 16.16 -5.26
CA GLN A 280 7.60 15.06 -4.75
C GLN A 280 6.88 13.72 -4.93
N TYR A 281 5.62 13.62 -4.51
CA TYR A 281 4.79 12.43 -4.68
C TYR A 281 4.66 12.05 -6.15
N ALA A 282 4.33 13.01 -7.02
CA ALA A 282 4.20 12.76 -8.46
C ALA A 282 5.51 12.26 -9.08
N ALA A 283 6.65 12.83 -8.70
CA ALA A 283 7.95 12.38 -9.19
C ALA A 283 8.30 10.97 -8.70
N LEU A 284 8.00 10.65 -7.44
CA LEU A 284 8.22 9.30 -6.89
C LEU A 284 7.34 8.25 -7.59
N VAL A 285 6.06 8.54 -7.80
CA VAL A 285 5.14 7.64 -8.52
C VAL A 285 5.60 7.45 -9.98
N GLU A 286 6.03 8.52 -10.65
CA GLU A 286 6.56 8.42 -12.01
C GLU A 286 7.85 7.58 -12.06
N ASN A 287 8.74 7.76 -11.09
CA ASN A 287 9.94 6.95 -10.97
C ASN A 287 9.63 5.48 -10.66
N ALA A 288 8.62 5.19 -9.83
CA ALA A 288 8.14 3.84 -9.59
C ALA A 288 7.61 3.18 -10.88
N LYS A 289 6.88 3.93 -11.72
CA LYS A 289 6.43 3.47 -13.04
C LYS A 289 7.61 3.16 -13.97
N GLN A 290 8.61 4.03 -14.02
CA GLN A 290 9.83 3.80 -14.81
C GLN A 290 10.58 2.56 -14.35
N TYR A 291 10.73 2.38 -13.03
CA TYR A 291 11.32 1.18 -12.44
C TYR A 291 10.59 -0.10 -12.87
N ARG A 292 9.27 -0.16 -12.67
CA ARG A 292 8.48 -1.34 -13.06
C ARG A 292 8.50 -1.58 -14.56
N GLY A 293 8.43 -0.52 -15.37
CA GLY A 293 8.51 -0.60 -16.82
C GLY A 293 9.82 -1.21 -17.30
N ALA A 294 10.94 -0.70 -16.79
CA ALA A 294 12.28 -1.21 -17.10
C ALA A 294 12.45 -2.67 -16.64
N MET A 295 11.97 -3.00 -15.44
CA MET A 295 12.03 -4.37 -14.90
C MET A 295 11.22 -5.35 -15.76
N ALA A 296 9.99 -4.98 -16.11
CA ALA A 296 9.13 -5.81 -16.94
C ALA A 296 9.67 -5.98 -18.37
N GLU A 297 10.29 -4.94 -18.95
CA GLU A 297 10.98 -5.02 -20.24
C GLU A 297 12.20 -5.95 -20.17
N TYR A 298 13.05 -5.77 -19.16
CA TYR A 298 14.21 -6.61 -18.92
C TYR A 298 13.83 -8.09 -18.81
N ILE A 299 12.86 -8.42 -17.97
CA ILE A 299 12.39 -9.78 -17.78
C ILE A 299 11.83 -10.36 -19.07
N ARG A 300 10.97 -9.62 -19.80
CA ARG A 300 10.43 -10.09 -21.08
C ARG A 300 11.53 -10.38 -22.10
N ASN A 301 12.54 -9.52 -22.19
CA ASN A 301 13.67 -9.72 -23.09
C ASN A 301 14.49 -10.96 -22.71
N LYS A 302 14.72 -11.21 -21.43
CA LYS A 302 15.43 -12.42 -20.96
C LYS A 302 14.61 -13.69 -21.19
N VAL A 303 13.32 -13.68 -20.85
CA VAL A 303 12.41 -14.82 -21.05
C VAL A 303 12.28 -15.16 -22.54
N ALA A 304 12.24 -14.17 -23.42
CA ALA A 304 12.25 -14.38 -24.87
C ALA A 304 13.53 -15.06 -25.38
N GLN A 305 14.65 -14.95 -24.66
CA GLN A 305 15.91 -15.66 -24.93
C GLN A 305 15.97 -17.04 -24.25
N GLY A 306 14.88 -17.49 -23.63
CA GLY A 306 14.84 -18.75 -22.89
C GLY A 306 15.53 -18.69 -21.52
N LYS A 307 15.87 -17.49 -21.02
CA LYS A 307 16.46 -17.29 -19.69
C LYS A 307 15.39 -17.02 -18.64
N HIS A 308 15.60 -17.51 -17.43
CA HIS A 308 14.73 -17.28 -16.29
C HIS A 308 15.54 -17.43 -15.00
N PRO A 309 15.30 -16.65 -13.92
CA PRO A 309 16.09 -16.75 -12.70
C PRO A 309 16.06 -18.14 -12.06
N ASP A 310 14.95 -18.87 -12.20
CA ASP A 310 14.86 -20.27 -11.75
C ASP A 310 15.84 -21.25 -12.43
N VAL A 311 16.46 -20.89 -13.56
CA VAL A 311 17.41 -21.77 -14.30
C VAL A 311 18.73 -21.10 -14.67
N ASP A 312 18.82 -19.78 -14.51
CA ASP A 312 19.99 -18.98 -14.84
C ASP A 312 20.41 -18.18 -13.60
N PRO A 313 21.46 -18.59 -12.87
CA PRO A 313 21.92 -17.86 -11.68
C PRO A 313 22.47 -16.48 -12.03
N HIS A 314 22.85 -16.24 -13.29
CA HIS A 314 23.34 -14.96 -13.80
C HIS A 314 22.22 -14.11 -14.41
N PHE A 315 20.96 -14.48 -14.19
CA PHE A 315 19.81 -13.78 -14.78
C PHE A 315 19.79 -12.29 -14.47
N TRP A 316 20.34 -11.84 -13.34
CA TRP A 316 20.32 -10.45 -12.87
C TRP A 316 21.64 -9.69 -13.07
N ASP A 317 22.68 -10.32 -13.62
CA ASP A 317 24.05 -9.75 -13.63
C ASP A 317 24.17 -8.44 -14.43
N ASP A 318 23.34 -8.26 -15.46
CA ASP A 318 23.27 -7.07 -16.31
C ASP A 318 22.04 -6.20 -16.05
N TRP A 319 21.25 -6.50 -15.01
CA TRP A 319 20.14 -5.64 -14.60
C TRP A 319 20.68 -4.30 -14.09
N ARG A 320 20.14 -3.21 -14.64
CA ARG A 320 20.45 -1.84 -14.23
C ARG A 320 19.21 -1.16 -13.73
N GLU A 321 19.14 -1.01 -12.41
CA GLU A 321 18.02 -0.34 -11.76
C GLU A 321 17.99 1.16 -12.13
N PRO A 322 16.83 1.71 -12.55
CA PRO A 322 16.67 3.15 -12.73
C PRO A 322 16.96 3.89 -11.41
N PRO A 323 17.68 5.02 -11.40
CA PRO A 323 18.05 5.70 -10.16
C PRO A 323 16.81 6.20 -9.38
N HIS A 324 16.90 6.23 -8.05
CA HIS A 324 15.87 6.84 -7.19
C HIS A 324 15.79 8.36 -7.40
N VAL A 325 14.63 8.93 -7.11
CA VAL A 325 14.42 10.37 -7.10
C VAL A 325 15.16 11.01 -5.92
N ASP A 326 15.97 12.02 -6.18
CA ASP A 326 16.53 12.86 -5.12
C ASP A 326 15.49 13.87 -4.63
N LEU A 327 14.85 13.56 -3.50
CA LEU A 327 13.84 14.43 -2.91
C LEU A 327 14.39 15.80 -2.46
N ARG A 328 15.71 15.94 -2.29
CA ARG A 328 16.36 17.22 -1.95
C ARG A 328 16.39 18.18 -3.15
N ALA A 329 16.22 17.67 -4.37
CA ALA A 329 16.13 18.50 -5.57
C ALA A 329 14.82 19.31 -5.64
N PHE A 330 13.83 18.98 -4.80
CA PHE A 330 12.59 19.72 -4.69
C PHE A 330 12.78 20.86 -3.69
N GLU A 331 13.36 21.97 -4.14
CA GLU A 331 13.43 23.17 -3.31
C GLU A 331 12.00 23.65 -2.97
N PRO A 332 11.73 23.99 -1.70
CA PRO A 332 10.49 24.66 -1.36
C PRO A 332 10.53 26.07 -1.98
N LEU A 333 9.39 26.51 -2.55
CA LEU A 333 9.29 27.84 -3.17
C LEU A 333 9.63 28.97 -2.18
N LEU A 334 9.45 28.70 -0.88
CA LEU A 334 9.93 29.49 0.25
C LEU A 334 10.41 28.52 1.33
N SER A 335 11.57 28.77 1.95
CA SER A 335 11.99 28.00 3.11
C SER A 335 10.93 28.06 4.22
N GLN A 336 10.76 26.98 4.99
CA GLN A 336 9.83 26.95 6.13
C GLN A 336 10.04 28.15 7.08
N ARG A 337 11.30 28.61 7.19
CA ARG A 337 11.67 29.82 7.92
C ARG A 337 11.12 31.10 7.28
N GLN A 338 11.13 31.23 5.96
CA GLN A 338 10.50 32.35 5.26
C GLN A 338 8.97 32.34 5.43
N VAL A 339 8.32 31.17 5.35
CA VAL A 339 6.87 31.04 5.59
C VAL A 339 6.51 31.42 7.03
N MET A 340 7.26 30.90 8.01
CA MET A 340 7.06 31.22 9.42
C MET A 340 7.33 32.71 9.70
N ASN A 341 8.36 33.30 9.09
CA ASN A 341 8.60 34.73 9.17
C ASN A 341 7.44 35.53 8.57
N LEU A 342 6.94 35.17 7.38
CA LEU A 342 5.77 35.80 6.77
C LEU A 342 4.52 35.71 7.66
N GLN A 343 4.30 34.57 8.33
CA GLN A 343 3.19 34.41 9.28
C GLN A 343 3.38 35.26 10.54
N ILE A 344 4.58 35.27 11.12
CA ILE A 344 4.91 36.08 12.31
C ILE A 344 4.84 37.58 11.98
N PHE A 345 5.39 38.02 10.85
CA PHE A 345 5.30 39.40 10.39
C PHE A 345 3.85 39.78 10.03
N GLY A 346 3.09 38.88 9.42
CA GLY A 346 1.67 39.08 9.14
C GLY A 346 0.84 39.25 10.40
N LEU A 347 1.00 38.34 11.38
CA LEU A 347 0.36 38.42 12.70
C LEU A 347 0.82 39.64 13.49
N GLY A 348 2.11 39.96 13.47
CA GLY A 348 2.65 41.17 14.11
C GLY A 348 2.07 42.44 13.49
N PHE A 349 1.91 42.48 12.16
CA PHE A 349 1.32 43.62 11.46
C PHE A 349 -0.17 43.77 11.74
N THR A 350 -0.94 42.68 11.78
CA THR A 350 -2.37 42.74 12.12
C THR A 350 -2.61 43.04 13.60
N CYS A 351 -1.85 42.42 14.51
CA CYS A 351 -2.02 42.62 15.96
C CYS A 351 -1.44 43.94 16.47
N CYS A 352 -0.34 44.45 15.89
CA CYS A 352 0.32 45.66 16.38
C CYS A 352 0.26 46.84 15.38
N GLY A 353 0.35 46.56 14.09
CA GLY A 353 0.35 47.59 13.03
C GLY A 353 -1.01 48.27 12.84
N LEU A 354 -2.10 47.49 12.77
CA LEU A 354 -3.45 48.06 12.60
C LEU A 354 -3.89 48.91 13.81
N PRO A 355 -3.69 48.49 15.07
CA PRO A 355 -4.03 49.34 16.22
C PRO A 355 -3.19 50.61 16.31
N THR A 356 -1.89 50.55 15.98
CA THR A 356 -1.02 51.74 16.00
C THR A 356 -1.41 52.74 14.91
N LEU A 357 -1.74 52.28 13.69
CA LEU A 357 -2.28 53.13 12.63
C LEU A 357 -3.64 53.72 13.01
N GLY A 358 -4.53 52.93 13.61
CA GLY A 358 -5.81 53.40 14.13
C GLY A 358 -5.63 54.49 15.19
N PHE A 359 -4.73 54.28 16.15
CA PHE A 359 -4.43 55.24 17.20
C PHE A 359 -3.79 56.54 16.65
N ALA A 360 -2.84 56.43 15.72
CA ALA A 360 -2.25 57.57 15.04
C ALA A 360 -3.29 58.40 14.28
N THR A 361 -4.24 57.73 13.62
CA THR A 361 -5.35 58.39 12.91
C THR A 361 -6.28 59.11 13.88
N ILE A 362 -6.62 58.50 15.02
CA ILE A 362 -7.42 59.13 16.09
C ILE A 362 -6.70 60.37 16.63
N LEU A 363 -5.41 60.27 16.96
CA LEU A 363 -4.62 61.40 17.43
C LEU A 363 -4.56 62.53 16.38
N TRP A 364 -4.35 62.19 15.11
CA TRP A 364 -4.34 63.18 14.02
C TRP A 364 -5.68 63.92 13.91
N VAL A 365 -6.81 63.21 14.00
CA VAL A 365 -8.15 63.83 14.01
C VAL A 365 -8.33 64.76 15.21
N ILE A 366 -7.88 64.36 16.41
CA ILE A 366 -7.95 65.20 17.62
C ILE A 366 -7.11 66.47 17.46
N VAL A 367 -5.86 66.35 16.99
CA VAL A 367 -4.96 67.49 16.78
C VAL A 367 -5.51 68.44 15.71
N ARG A 368 -6.03 67.90 14.60
CA ARG A 368 -6.63 68.70 13.52
C ARG A 368 -7.86 69.46 14.01
N ARG A 369 -8.74 68.82 14.79
CA ARG A 369 -9.92 69.48 15.39
C ARG A 369 -9.52 70.60 16.37
N ARG A 370 -8.46 70.41 17.15
CA ARG A 370 -7.94 71.46 18.04
C ARG A 370 -7.40 72.67 17.26
N ARG A 371 -6.61 72.44 16.20
CA ARG A 371 -6.10 73.54 15.35
C ARG A 371 -7.22 74.36 14.70
N LEU A 372 -8.27 73.69 14.21
CA LEU A 372 -9.42 74.39 13.61
C LEU A 372 -10.21 75.22 14.64
N ARG A 373 -10.22 74.85 15.93
CA ARG A 373 -10.88 75.63 16.99
C ARG A 373 -10.05 76.81 17.49
N SER A 374 -8.72 76.76 17.35
CA SER A 374 -7.80 77.81 17.81
C SER A 374 -7.60 78.95 16.82
N HIS A 375 -8.24 78.91 15.64
CA HIS A 375 -8.38 80.09 14.80
C HIS A 375 -9.69 80.79 15.15
N PRO A 376 -9.66 81.87 15.95
CA PRO A 376 -10.83 82.71 16.10
C PRO A 376 -11.21 83.21 14.71
N THR A 377 -12.44 82.97 14.31
CA THR A 377 -13.04 83.70 13.21
C THR A 377 -13.10 85.16 13.66
N ASP A 378 -12.14 85.96 13.22
CA ASP A 378 -12.29 87.41 13.19
C ASP A 378 -13.41 87.73 12.20
N THR A 379 -14.65 87.65 12.70
CA THR A 379 -15.80 88.24 12.05
C THR A 379 -15.68 89.75 12.19
N LYS A 380 -15.31 90.39 11.07
CA LYS A 380 -15.56 91.81 10.82
C LYS A 380 -17.03 92.09 10.63
#